data_AF-A0A8D8TXR9-F1
#
_entry.id   AF-A0A8D8TXR9-F1
#
_cell.length_a   1.000
_cell.length_b   1.000
_cell.length_c   1.000
_cell.angle_alpha   90.00
_cell.angle_beta   90.00
_cell.angle_gamma   90.00
#
_symmetry.space_group_name_H-M   'P 1'
#
loop_
_entity.id
_entity.type
_entity.pdbx_description
1 polymer ?
#
loop_
_entity_poly.entity_id
_entity_poly.type
_entity_poly.pdbx_seq_one_letter_code
_entity_poly.pdbx_strand_id
1 'polypeptide(L)'
;MKKYKGTRNWLLGTLHLLGFITAPNFFQDEWKNKLHSLVVNRVFKLILYPIIVLIGVLQLASTFIYAIHDLSEFLRRILETILFGLFLGEAVYCSVCIDQMLKLFDLQDRLFTVTDKDIYRRYDRIEDLQVKFNIVCNVLTLLGLCLETLLPMSERTLYLMTSIYKNSHPGRILLFHVWTAGFIDVTGNGVFYVVYILELFILTGFCMCIFVFGLQMYLVTPLVGQYQMFARFVSKIGAEHRDGSGEIIFYTDVSTGTYLTESQLLEYW
;
A
#
# COMPACT_ATOMS: atom_id res chain seq x y z
N MET A 1 -9.07 24.57 3.77
CA MET A 1 -9.22 23.28 4.48
C MET A 1 -10.68 22.81 4.43
N LYS A 2 -11.11 22.15 3.36
CA LYS A 2 -12.38 21.39 3.37
C LYS A 2 -12.07 19.96 3.82
N LYS A 3 -12.39 19.70 5.09
CA LYS A 3 -12.52 18.41 5.80
C LYS A 3 -12.12 17.14 5.02
N TYR A 4 -10.89 16.69 5.27
CA TYR A 4 -10.49 15.29 5.07
C TYR A 4 -11.24 14.41 6.09
N LYS A 5 -12.32 13.74 5.70
CA LYS A 5 -12.98 12.69 6.49
C LYS A 5 -13.00 11.41 5.69
N GLY A 6 -12.35 10.35 6.20
CA GLY A 6 -12.33 9.01 5.59
C GLY A 6 -11.06 8.23 5.93
N THR A 7 -11.16 6.90 5.99
CA THR A 7 -10.08 5.96 6.34
C THR A 7 -8.87 6.12 5.42
N ARG A 8 -9.10 6.37 4.11
CA ARG A 8 -8.08 6.69 3.11
C ARG A 8 -7.21 7.89 3.49
N ASN A 9 -7.82 8.98 3.95
CA ASN A 9 -7.11 10.23 4.22
C ASN A 9 -6.30 10.18 5.53
N TRP A 10 -6.83 9.50 6.55
CA TRP A 10 -6.05 9.21 7.76
C TRP A 10 -4.77 8.47 7.39
N LEU A 11 -4.91 7.49 6.50
CA LEU A 11 -3.81 6.65 6.10
C LEU A 11 -2.79 7.39 5.22
N LEU A 12 -3.23 8.17 4.22
CA LEU A 12 -2.34 9.03 3.44
C LEU A 12 -1.58 10.02 4.35
N GLY A 13 -2.24 10.52 5.39
CA GLY A 13 -1.59 11.33 6.43
C GLY A 13 -0.50 10.57 7.19
N THR A 14 -0.78 9.34 7.62
CA THR A 14 0.20 8.47 8.29
C THR A 14 1.39 8.16 7.39
N LEU A 15 1.16 7.79 6.12
CA LEU A 15 2.22 7.56 5.14
C LEU A 15 3.07 8.83 4.90
N HIS A 16 2.45 10.00 4.95
CA HIS A 16 3.16 11.27 4.81
C HIS A 16 4.04 11.60 6.02
N LEU A 17 3.51 11.40 7.23
CA LEU A 17 4.24 11.63 8.49
C LEU A 17 5.42 10.68 8.64
N LEU A 18 5.26 9.42 8.21
CA LEU A 18 6.32 8.42 8.23
C LEU A 18 7.34 8.60 7.09
N GLY A 19 7.10 9.53 6.17
CA GLY A 19 8.02 9.81 5.07
C GLY A 19 7.98 8.75 3.95
N PHE A 20 6.89 8.01 3.79
CA PHE A 20 6.73 7.11 2.64
C PHE A 20 6.18 7.85 1.42
N ILE A 21 5.39 8.91 1.63
CA ILE A 21 4.82 9.73 0.55
C ILE A 21 4.98 11.22 0.83
N THR A 22 5.06 12.02 -0.23
CA THR A 22 4.95 13.49 -0.09
C THR A 22 3.56 13.91 -0.55
N ALA A 23 2.64 14.14 0.38
CA ALA A 23 1.34 14.69 0.04
C ALA A 23 1.51 16.15 -0.43
N PRO A 24 1.03 16.52 -1.63
CA PRO A 24 1.08 17.91 -2.08
C PRO A 24 0.24 18.78 -1.14
N ASN A 25 0.77 19.95 -0.77
CA ASN A 25 0.10 20.94 0.09
C ASN A 25 -0.28 20.45 1.51
N PHE A 26 0.47 19.50 2.08
CA PHE A 26 0.25 19.07 3.47
C PHE A 26 0.51 20.20 4.47
N PHE A 27 1.61 20.92 4.29
CA PHE A 27 1.88 22.16 4.99
C PHE A 27 1.28 23.35 4.24
N GLN A 28 0.76 24.35 4.98
CA GLN A 28 0.30 25.61 4.39
C GLN A 28 1.42 26.36 3.68
N ASP A 29 2.67 26.20 4.15
CA ASP A 29 3.83 26.85 3.56
C ASP A 29 4.51 25.96 2.51
N GLU A 30 4.67 26.48 1.30
CA GLU A 30 5.25 25.74 0.15
C GLU A 30 6.69 25.26 0.43
N TRP A 31 7.48 26.05 1.17
CA TRP A 31 8.87 25.69 1.50
C TRP A 31 8.96 24.48 2.46
N LYS A 32 7.97 24.28 3.35
CA LYS A 32 7.92 23.11 4.24
C LYS A 32 7.64 21.83 3.45
N ASN A 33 6.75 21.91 2.47
CA ASN A 33 6.49 20.78 1.55
C ASN A 33 7.74 20.46 0.71
N LYS A 34 8.46 21.48 0.22
CA LYS A 34 9.73 21.31 -0.52
C LYS A 34 10.84 20.72 0.36
N LEU A 35 10.98 21.18 1.60
CA LEU A 35 11.97 20.67 2.55
C LEU A 35 11.65 19.23 2.96
N HIS A 36 10.39 18.93 3.28
CA HIS A 36 9.94 17.57 3.60
C HIS A 36 10.18 16.64 2.42
N SER A 37 9.83 17.06 1.20
CA SER A 37 10.14 16.28 0.00
C SER A 37 11.65 16.07 -0.17
N LEU A 38 12.49 17.08 0.05
CA LEU A 38 13.95 16.92 -0.05
C LEU A 38 14.51 15.96 1.00
N VAL A 39 14.13 16.12 2.26
CA VAL A 39 14.62 15.28 3.37
C VAL A 39 14.10 13.87 3.20
N VAL A 40 12.81 13.70 3.00
CA VAL A 40 12.19 12.39 2.84
C VAL A 40 12.59 11.73 1.52
N ASN A 41 12.32 12.32 0.36
CA ASN A 41 12.64 11.66 -0.91
C ASN A 41 14.13 11.53 -1.20
N ARG A 42 15.01 12.38 -0.66
CA ARG A 42 16.46 12.22 -0.93
C ARG A 42 17.19 11.46 0.17
N VAL A 43 17.00 11.79 1.44
CA VAL A 43 17.74 11.13 2.52
C VAL A 43 17.22 9.71 2.74
N PHE A 44 15.90 9.52 2.74
CA PHE A 44 15.32 8.18 2.85
C PHE A 44 15.73 7.32 1.66
N LYS A 45 15.68 7.84 0.42
CA LYS A 45 16.10 7.05 -0.75
C LYS A 45 17.61 6.80 -0.78
N LEU A 46 18.45 7.78 -0.43
CA LEU A 46 19.91 7.62 -0.43
C LEU A 46 20.42 6.65 0.64
N ILE A 47 19.74 6.54 1.79
CA ILE A 47 20.16 5.68 2.89
C ILE A 47 19.46 4.31 2.81
N LEU A 48 18.15 4.29 2.56
CA LEU A 48 17.36 3.07 2.63
C LEU A 48 17.59 2.15 1.42
N TYR A 49 17.69 2.67 0.19
CA TYR A 49 17.90 1.81 -0.98
C TYR A 49 19.20 1.01 -0.90
N PRO A 50 20.37 1.62 -0.56
CA PRO A 50 21.59 0.84 -0.38
C PRO A 50 21.49 -0.22 0.72
N ILE A 51 20.81 0.09 1.84
CA ILE A 51 20.61 -0.88 2.94
C ILE A 51 19.73 -2.04 2.48
N ILE A 52 18.62 -1.77 1.78
CA ILE A 52 17.73 -2.81 1.24
C ILE A 52 18.47 -3.67 0.21
N VAL A 53 19.23 -3.05 -0.71
CA VAL A 53 20.03 -3.78 -1.71
C VAL A 53 21.09 -4.64 -1.03
N LEU A 54 21.79 -4.12 -0.02
CA LEU A 54 22.75 -4.88 0.76
C LEU A 54 22.11 -6.09 1.44
N ILE A 55 20.93 -5.93 2.04
CA ILE A 55 20.17 -7.03 2.64
C ILE A 55 19.73 -8.04 1.57
N GLY A 56 19.32 -7.59 0.39
CA GLY A 56 19.01 -8.49 -0.73
C GLY A 56 20.20 -9.34 -1.17
N VAL A 57 21.40 -8.73 -1.23
CA VAL A 57 22.65 -9.46 -1.52
C VAL A 57 22.99 -10.45 -0.40
N LEU A 58 22.81 -10.05 0.87
CA LEU A 58 23.00 -10.94 2.02
C LEU A 58 21.99 -12.10 2.02
N GLN A 59 20.74 -11.87 1.61
CA GLN A 59 19.71 -12.90 1.52
C GLN A 59 19.98 -13.88 0.37
N LEU A 60 20.48 -13.40 -0.76
CA LEU A 60 20.96 -14.25 -1.85
C LEU A 60 22.15 -15.12 -1.40
N ALA A 61 23.12 -14.53 -0.71
CA ALA A 61 24.24 -15.27 -0.14
C ALA A 61 23.74 -16.30 0.89
N SER A 62 22.82 -15.92 1.79
CA SER A 62 22.14 -16.78 2.76
C SER A 62 21.48 -18.00 2.08
N THR A 63 20.84 -17.78 0.95
CA THR A 63 20.13 -18.84 0.21
C THR A 63 21.08 -19.80 -0.49
N PHE A 64 22.04 -19.30 -1.25
CA PHE A 64 22.88 -20.13 -2.12
C PHE A 64 24.12 -20.71 -1.44
N ILE A 65 24.63 -20.05 -0.40
CA ILE A 65 25.87 -20.48 0.28
C ILE A 65 25.56 -21.31 1.53
N TYR A 66 24.49 -20.95 2.25
CA TYR A 66 24.26 -21.49 3.59
C TYR A 66 23.11 -22.49 3.66
N ALA A 67 22.00 -22.24 2.97
CA ALA A 67 20.87 -23.16 3.01
C ALA A 67 21.07 -24.44 2.18
N ILE A 68 22.17 -24.56 1.43
CA ILE A 68 22.44 -25.71 0.56
C ILE A 68 22.48 -27.07 1.30
N HIS A 69 22.72 -27.05 2.61
CA HIS A 69 22.81 -28.25 3.44
C HIS A 69 21.44 -28.80 3.90
N ASP A 70 20.34 -28.06 3.68
CA ASP A 70 18.98 -28.54 3.97
C ASP A 70 17.99 -28.06 2.91
N LEU A 71 17.39 -29.00 2.17
CA LEU A 71 16.42 -28.69 1.11
C LEU A 71 15.21 -27.89 1.62
N SER A 72 14.74 -28.17 2.84
CA SER A 72 13.58 -27.48 3.41
C SER A 72 13.89 -26.00 3.68
N GLU A 73 15.06 -25.73 4.25
CA GLU A 73 15.57 -24.39 4.50
C GLU A 73 15.88 -23.66 3.19
N PHE A 74 16.44 -24.36 2.20
CA PHE A 74 16.75 -23.80 0.89
C PHE A 74 15.49 -23.33 0.16
N LEU A 75 14.43 -24.14 0.12
CA LEU A 75 13.17 -23.79 -0.51
C LEU A 75 12.50 -22.60 0.18
N ARG A 76 12.51 -22.59 1.52
CA ARG A 76 12.01 -21.46 2.32
C ARG A 76 12.75 -20.17 1.97
N ARG A 77 14.08 -20.19 1.94
CA ARG A 77 14.88 -18.98 1.66
C ARG A 77 14.82 -18.51 0.21
N ILE A 78 14.69 -19.43 -0.74
CA ILE A 78 14.38 -19.07 -2.12
C ILE A 78 13.07 -18.29 -2.18
N LEU A 79 12.03 -18.75 -1.48
CA LEU A 79 10.74 -18.06 -1.45
C LEU A 79 10.87 -16.68 -0.82
N GLU A 80 11.53 -16.57 0.34
CA GLU A 80 11.82 -15.28 0.99
C GLU A 80 12.60 -14.33 0.07
N THR A 81 13.56 -14.85 -0.70
CA THR A 81 14.35 -14.06 -1.66
C THR A 81 13.51 -13.57 -2.83
N ILE A 82 12.62 -14.40 -3.38
CA ILE A 82 11.68 -14.00 -4.44
C ILE A 82 10.75 -12.91 -3.92
N LEU A 83 10.17 -13.10 -2.72
CA LEU A 83 9.30 -12.11 -2.09
C LEU A 83 10.02 -10.80 -1.82
N PHE A 84 11.27 -10.85 -1.35
CA PHE A 84 12.11 -9.66 -1.17
C PHE A 84 12.46 -8.97 -2.50
N GLY A 85 12.66 -9.73 -3.58
CA GLY A 85 12.86 -9.18 -4.92
C GLY A 85 11.62 -8.47 -5.44
N LEU A 86 10.44 -9.09 -5.28
CA LEU A 86 9.15 -8.49 -5.63
C LEU A 86 8.91 -7.20 -4.85
N PHE A 87 9.17 -7.21 -3.54
CA PHE A 87 9.13 -6.00 -2.71
C PHE A 87 9.99 -4.87 -3.26
N LEU A 88 11.24 -5.18 -3.60
CA LEU A 88 12.18 -4.15 -4.03
C LEU A 88 11.73 -3.54 -5.36
N GLY A 89 11.23 -4.38 -6.28
CA GLY A 89 10.57 -3.94 -7.50
C GLY A 89 9.36 -3.05 -7.23
N GLU A 90 8.49 -3.43 -6.29
CA GLU A 90 7.31 -2.66 -5.89
C GLU A 90 7.67 -1.34 -5.22
N ALA A 91 8.66 -1.32 -4.35
CA ALA A 91 9.14 -0.12 -3.68
C ALA A 91 9.72 0.87 -4.69
N VAL A 92 10.51 0.40 -5.67
CA VAL A 92 10.98 1.21 -6.80
C VAL A 92 9.79 1.75 -7.61
N TYR A 93 8.87 0.88 -8.01
CA TYR A 93 7.69 1.25 -8.79
C TYR A 93 6.85 2.32 -8.09
N CYS A 94 6.51 2.09 -6.81
CA CYS A 94 5.81 3.06 -5.97
C CYS A 94 6.57 4.38 -5.93
N SER A 95 7.88 4.36 -5.70
CA SER A 95 8.69 5.58 -5.61
C SER A 95 8.70 6.44 -6.89
N VAL A 96 8.43 5.82 -8.05
CA VAL A 96 8.36 6.47 -9.37
C VAL A 96 6.92 6.94 -9.66
N CYS A 97 5.93 6.13 -9.31
CA CYS A 97 4.54 6.35 -9.70
C CYS A 97 3.68 7.07 -8.64
N ILE A 98 4.14 7.20 -7.39
CA ILE A 98 3.33 7.74 -6.29
C ILE A 98 2.85 9.17 -6.54
N ASP A 99 3.72 10.02 -7.11
CA ASP A 99 3.36 11.41 -7.42
C ASP A 99 2.29 11.47 -8.52
N GLN A 100 2.33 10.54 -9.47
CA GLN A 100 1.31 10.42 -10.51
C GLN A 100 -0.02 9.95 -9.91
N MET A 101 0.01 8.94 -9.03
CA MET A 101 -1.18 8.47 -8.32
C MET A 101 -1.81 9.56 -7.45
N LEU A 102 -1.01 10.32 -6.70
CA LEU A 102 -1.50 11.43 -5.87
C LEU A 102 -2.14 12.54 -6.72
N LYS A 103 -1.57 12.84 -7.90
CA LYS A 103 -2.19 13.77 -8.85
C LYS A 103 -3.51 13.24 -9.40
N LEU A 104 -3.60 11.95 -9.68
CA LEU A 104 -4.85 11.33 -10.12
C LEU A 104 -5.91 11.38 -9.02
N PHE A 105 -5.55 11.19 -7.75
CA PHE A 105 -6.49 11.38 -6.63
C PHE A 105 -6.96 12.83 -6.50
N ASP A 106 -6.07 13.82 -6.62
CA ASP A 106 -6.46 15.24 -6.60
C ASP A 106 -7.36 15.60 -7.81
N LEU A 107 -7.05 15.04 -8.98
CA LEU A 107 -7.91 15.19 -10.18
C LEU A 107 -9.29 14.57 -9.94
N GLN A 108 -9.33 13.38 -9.33
CA GLN A 108 -10.54 12.68 -8.96
C GLN A 108 -11.39 13.54 -8.04
N ASP A 109 -10.82 14.05 -6.94
CA ASP A 109 -11.54 14.85 -5.96
C ASP A 109 -12.07 16.18 -6.54
N ARG A 110 -11.43 16.72 -7.59
CA ARG A 110 -11.86 17.97 -8.26
C ARG A 110 -12.91 17.76 -9.35
N LEU A 111 -12.80 16.69 -10.13
CA LEU A 111 -13.66 16.45 -11.30
C LEU A 111 -14.87 15.57 -10.97
N PHE A 112 -14.83 14.82 -9.86
CA PHE A 112 -15.91 13.92 -9.53
C PHE A 112 -17.17 14.66 -9.14
N THR A 113 -18.18 14.52 -10.00
CA THR A 113 -19.55 14.99 -9.72
C THR A 113 -20.42 13.80 -9.36
N VAL A 114 -21.19 13.91 -8.28
CA VAL A 114 -22.08 12.86 -7.79
C VAL A 114 -23.48 13.09 -8.33
N THR A 115 -23.88 12.30 -9.32
CA THR A 115 -25.20 12.41 -9.97
C THR A 115 -26.21 11.40 -9.42
N ASP A 116 -25.74 10.23 -8.98
CA ASP A 116 -26.54 9.19 -8.30
C ASP A 116 -25.92 8.86 -6.93
N LYS A 117 -26.63 9.24 -5.85
CA LYS A 117 -26.14 9.06 -4.47
C LYS A 117 -26.10 7.60 -4.04
N ASP A 118 -26.94 6.73 -4.59
CA ASP A 118 -26.99 5.32 -4.19
C ASP A 118 -25.83 4.54 -4.78
N ILE A 119 -25.51 4.80 -6.06
CA ILE A 119 -24.31 4.25 -6.71
C ILE A 119 -23.07 4.78 -5.99
N TYR A 120 -22.97 6.08 -5.75
CA TYR A 120 -21.84 6.67 -5.03
C TYR A 120 -21.61 6.02 -3.66
N ARG A 121 -22.65 5.92 -2.82
CA ARG A 121 -22.55 5.33 -1.47
C ARG A 121 -22.14 3.85 -1.51
N ARG A 122 -22.57 3.10 -2.54
CA ARG A 122 -22.17 1.70 -2.71
C ARG A 122 -20.66 1.59 -2.95
N TYR A 123 -20.13 2.39 -3.88
CA TYR A 123 -18.70 2.35 -4.21
C TYR A 123 -17.81 2.93 -3.12
N ASP A 124 -18.26 3.97 -2.41
CA ASP A 124 -17.59 4.52 -1.23
C ASP A 124 -17.46 3.46 -0.10
N ARG A 125 -18.51 2.67 0.14
CA ARG A 125 -18.44 1.54 1.09
C ARG A 125 -17.50 0.44 0.64
N ILE A 126 -17.46 0.12 -0.66
CA ILE A 126 -16.55 -0.89 -1.20
C ILE A 126 -15.10 -0.43 -1.02
N GLU A 127 -14.80 0.83 -1.36
CA GLU A 127 -13.48 1.41 -1.17
C GLU A 127 -13.05 1.37 0.32
N ASP A 128 -13.92 1.81 1.24
CA ASP A 128 -13.64 1.79 2.68
C ASP A 128 -13.40 0.36 3.20
N LEU A 129 -14.19 -0.62 2.73
CA LEU A 129 -14.01 -2.03 3.09
C LEU A 129 -12.69 -2.58 2.56
N GLN A 130 -12.32 -2.25 1.32
CA GLN A 130 -11.05 -2.68 0.72
C GLN A 130 -9.84 -2.09 1.45
N VAL A 131 -9.90 -0.82 1.86
CA VAL A 131 -8.86 -0.16 2.68
C VAL A 131 -8.74 -0.86 4.03
N LYS A 132 -9.85 -1.07 4.73
CA LYS A 132 -9.86 -1.75 6.05
C LYS A 132 -9.34 -3.18 5.95
N PHE A 133 -9.77 -3.93 4.93
CA PHE A 133 -9.30 -5.29 4.70
C PHE A 133 -7.78 -5.34 4.51
N ASN A 134 -7.23 -4.44 3.68
CA ASN A 134 -5.80 -4.37 3.45
C ASN A 134 -5.00 -4.00 4.72
N ILE A 135 -5.52 -3.06 5.54
CA ILE A 135 -4.93 -2.74 6.85
C ILE A 135 -4.91 -3.99 7.75
N VAL A 136 -6.04 -4.69 7.86
CA VAL A 136 -6.15 -5.89 8.69
C VAL A 136 -5.18 -6.97 8.21
N CYS A 137 -5.11 -7.24 6.91
CA CYS A 137 -4.16 -8.19 6.34
C CYS A 137 -2.71 -7.83 6.69
N ASN A 138 -2.31 -6.58 6.49
CA ASN A 138 -0.95 -6.13 6.81
C ASN A 138 -0.63 -6.26 8.31
N VAL A 139 -1.56 -5.88 9.20
CA VAL A 139 -1.38 -6.04 10.65
C VAL A 139 -1.23 -7.52 11.02
N LEU A 140 -2.07 -8.39 10.46
CA LEU A 140 -1.99 -9.83 10.71
C LEU A 140 -0.68 -10.43 10.18
N THR A 141 -0.21 -10.01 9.00
CA THR A 141 1.07 -10.43 8.45
C THR A 141 2.24 -10.00 9.34
N LEU A 142 2.24 -8.73 9.78
CA LEU A 142 3.29 -8.20 10.65
C LEU A 142 3.31 -8.92 12.01
N LEU A 143 2.14 -9.16 12.60
CA LEU A 143 2.02 -9.95 13.83
C LEU A 143 2.47 -11.39 13.63
N GLY A 144 2.08 -12.03 12.52
CA GLY A 144 2.46 -13.40 12.18
C GLY A 144 3.97 -13.57 12.09
N LEU A 145 4.66 -12.65 11.41
CA LEU A 145 6.13 -12.66 11.29
C LEU A 145 6.81 -12.41 12.64
N CYS A 146 6.28 -11.49 13.46
CA CYS A 146 6.80 -11.28 14.81
C CYS A 146 6.61 -12.53 15.69
N LEU A 147 5.45 -13.19 15.61
CA LEU A 147 5.16 -14.42 16.36
C LEU A 147 6.05 -15.58 15.92
N GLU A 148 6.41 -15.66 14.64
CA GLU A 148 7.30 -16.71 14.13
C GLU A 148 8.67 -16.68 14.81
N THR A 149 9.18 -15.50 15.18
CA THR A 149 10.45 -15.37 15.92
C THR A 149 10.40 -15.96 17.34
N LEU A 150 9.20 -16.21 17.87
CA LEU A 150 8.98 -16.83 19.18
C LEU A 150 8.78 -18.35 19.09
N LEU A 151 8.64 -18.90 17.88
CA LEU A 151 8.44 -20.34 17.71
C LEU A 151 9.76 -21.10 17.87
N PRO A 152 9.74 -22.29 18.50
CA PRO A 152 10.95 -23.09 18.68
C PRO A 152 11.45 -23.61 17.33
N MET A 153 12.78 -23.52 17.11
CA MET A 153 13.44 -24.12 15.95
C MET A 153 13.46 -25.65 16.05
N SER A 154 13.53 -26.31 14.89
CA SER A 154 13.75 -27.75 14.82
C SER A 154 15.13 -28.13 15.38
N GLU A 155 15.24 -29.29 16.02
CA GLU A 155 16.50 -29.81 16.56
C GLU A 155 17.58 -29.93 15.48
N ARG A 156 17.19 -30.29 14.25
CA ARG A 156 18.10 -30.38 13.09
C ARG A 156 18.69 -29.01 12.74
N THR A 157 17.88 -27.96 12.70
CA THR A 157 18.33 -26.60 12.42
C THR A 157 19.28 -26.11 13.51
N LEU A 158 18.96 -26.41 14.78
CA LEU A 158 19.75 -26.03 15.95
C LEU A 158 21.14 -26.73 15.94
N TYR A 159 21.18 -28.01 15.55
CA TYR A 159 22.43 -28.73 15.33
C TYR A 159 23.26 -28.09 14.21
N LEU A 160 22.66 -27.76 13.08
CA LEU A 160 23.38 -27.10 11.97
C LEU A 160 23.95 -25.74 12.40
N MET A 161 23.16 -24.91 13.09
CA MET A 161 23.59 -23.59 13.59
C MET A 161 24.76 -23.65 14.57
N THR A 162 24.78 -24.65 15.44
CA THR A 162 25.86 -24.83 16.43
C THR A 162 27.10 -25.48 15.84
N SER A 163 26.94 -26.56 15.07
CA SER A 163 28.06 -27.39 14.59
C SER A 163 28.73 -26.86 13.33
N ILE A 164 27.95 -26.39 12.36
CA ILE A 164 28.47 -25.94 11.06
C ILE A 164 28.72 -24.42 11.09
N TYR A 165 27.75 -23.67 11.62
CA TYR A 165 27.78 -22.20 11.54
C TYR A 165 28.34 -21.51 12.78
N LYS A 166 28.62 -22.28 13.84
CA LYS A 166 29.29 -21.81 15.07
C LYS A 166 28.61 -20.60 15.73
N ASN A 167 27.27 -20.55 15.70
CA ASN A 167 26.51 -19.49 16.37
C ASN A 167 26.53 -19.67 17.90
N SER A 168 26.76 -18.57 18.64
CA SER A 168 26.83 -18.61 20.11
C SER A 168 25.46 -18.74 20.78
N HIS A 169 24.41 -18.15 20.18
CA HIS A 169 23.04 -18.22 20.68
C HIS A 169 22.05 -18.64 19.58
N PRO A 170 22.02 -19.92 19.19
CA PRO A 170 21.20 -20.43 18.08
C PRO A 170 19.69 -20.29 18.30
N GLY A 171 19.23 -20.12 19.55
CA GLY A 171 17.81 -19.93 19.87
C GLY A 171 17.29 -18.50 19.64
N ARG A 172 18.15 -17.57 19.21
CA ARG A 172 17.73 -16.20 18.88
C ARG A 172 17.41 -16.10 17.40
N ILE A 173 16.14 -15.85 17.12
CA ILE A 173 15.60 -15.84 15.76
C ILE A 173 15.34 -14.38 15.35
N LEU A 174 15.88 -14.01 14.20
CA LEU A 174 15.62 -12.72 13.55
C LEU A 174 14.33 -12.81 12.72
N LEU A 175 13.73 -11.66 12.38
CA LEU A 175 12.51 -11.63 11.55
C LEU A 175 12.79 -12.14 10.14
N PHE A 176 13.94 -11.77 9.60
CA PHE A 176 14.45 -12.34 8.37
C PHE A 176 15.58 -13.30 8.71
N HIS A 177 15.57 -14.49 8.13
CA HIS A 177 16.63 -15.47 8.34
C HIS A 177 17.86 -15.11 7.49
N VAL A 178 18.44 -13.94 7.74
CA VAL A 178 19.66 -13.47 7.09
C VAL A 178 20.84 -14.13 7.78
N TRP A 179 21.43 -15.11 7.12
CA TRP A 179 22.66 -15.70 7.62
C TRP A 179 23.82 -14.82 7.24
N THR A 180 24.36 -14.13 8.24
CA THR A 180 25.62 -13.45 8.11
C THR A 180 26.73 -14.47 8.04
N ALA A 181 27.74 -14.18 7.22
CA ALA A 181 28.96 -14.97 7.22
C ALA A 181 29.53 -15.06 8.64
N GLY A 182 30.08 -16.23 9.02
CA GLY A 182 30.55 -16.57 10.37
C GLY A 182 31.65 -15.68 10.97
N PHE A 183 31.88 -14.50 10.38
CA PHE A 183 32.69 -13.41 10.90
C PHE A 183 31.90 -12.46 11.80
N ILE A 184 30.56 -12.45 11.74
CA ILE A 184 29.70 -11.63 12.62
C ILE A 184 28.66 -12.53 13.29
N ASP A 185 28.81 -12.73 14.60
CA ASP A 185 27.80 -13.36 15.43
C ASP A 185 26.71 -12.33 15.76
N VAL A 186 25.66 -12.29 14.93
CA VAL A 186 24.50 -11.41 15.10
C VAL A 186 23.66 -11.82 16.30
N THR A 187 23.89 -13.02 16.87
CA THR A 187 23.14 -13.51 18.03
C THR A 187 23.66 -12.95 19.36
N GLY A 188 24.76 -12.19 19.39
CA GLY A 188 25.26 -11.49 20.58
C GLY A 188 24.32 -10.38 21.07
N ASN A 189 24.23 -10.17 22.39
CA ASN A 189 23.21 -9.31 23.04
C ASN A 189 23.01 -7.93 22.38
N GLY A 190 24.07 -7.15 22.17
CA GLY A 190 23.93 -5.79 21.63
C GLY A 190 23.59 -5.74 20.13
N VAL A 191 24.24 -6.60 19.34
CA VAL A 191 24.08 -6.64 17.87
C VAL A 191 22.71 -7.19 17.49
N PHE A 192 22.23 -8.20 18.23
CA PHE A 192 20.93 -8.81 18.00
C PHE A 192 19.79 -7.79 18.07
N TYR A 193 19.71 -7.00 19.15
CA TYR A 193 18.62 -6.02 19.30
C TYR A 193 18.68 -4.93 18.22
N VAL A 194 19.88 -4.49 17.83
CA VAL A 194 20.04 -3.47 16.78
C VAL A 194 19.56 -4.01 15.43
N VAL A 195 19.97 -5.22 15.07
CA VAL A 195 19.55 -5.85 13.81
C VAL A 195 18.06 -6.16 13.83
N TYR A 196 17.53 -6.66 14.95
CA TYR A 196 16.11 -6.94 15.10
C TYR A 196 15.24 -5.68 14.94
N ILE A 197 15.64 -4.55 15.54
CA ILE A 197 14.94 -3.26 15.38
C ILE A 197 15.03 -2.78 13.93
N LEU A 198 16.17 -2.95 13.28
CA LEU A 198 16.35 -2.58 11.88
C LEU A 198 15.46 -3.43 10.96
N GLU A 199 15.37 -4.74 11.19
CA GLU A 199 14.48 -5.64 10.46
C GLU A 199 13.00 -5.32 10.69
N LEU A 200 12.61 -4.98 11.92
CA LEU A 200 11.26 -4.48 12.24
C LEU A 200 10.93 -3.22 11.43
N PHE A 201 11.87 -2.29 11.34
CA PHE A 201 11.71 -1.06 10.57
C PHE A 201 11.55 -1.34 9.08
N ILE A 202 12.37 -2.24 8.53
CA ILE A 202 12.29 -2.66 7.12
C ILE A 202 10.97 -3.39 6.85
N LEU A 203 10.56 -4.29 7.73
CA LEU A 203 9.30 -5.02 7.62
C LEU A 203 8.09 -4.08 7.66
N THR A 204 8.14 -3.08 8.52
CA THR A 204 7.11 -2.03 8.56
C THR A 204 7.06 -1.27 7.23
N GLY A 205 8.23 -0.94 6.66
CA GLY A 205 8.32 -0.37 5.32
C GLY A 205 7.75 -1.28 4.23
N PHE A 206 8.00 -2.59 4.31
CA PHE A 206 7.45 -3.62 3.41
C PHE A 206 5.91 -3.62 3.43
N CYS A 207 5.31 -3.69 4.61
CA CYS A 207 3.85 -3.62 4.75
C CYS A 207 3.28 -2.30 4.18
N MET A 208 3.99 -1.18 4.34
CA MET A 208 3.57 0.10 3.79
C MET A 208 3.64 0.15 2.25
N CYS A 209 4.64 -0.48 1.63
CA CYS A 209 4.72 -0.57 0.16
C CYS A 209 3.61 -1.43 -0.44
N ILE A 210 3.29 -2.58 0.18
CA ILE A 210 2.15 -3.41 -0.21
C ILE A 210 0.84 -2.63 -0.11
N PHE A 211 0.72 -1.81 0.95
CA PHE A 211 -0.43 -0.92 1.08
C PHE A 211 -0.52 0.08 -0.08
N VAL A 212 0.60 0.70 -0.47
CA VAL A 212 0.63 1.65 -1.59
C VAL A 212 0.22 1.00 -2.90
N PHE A 213 0.60 -0.26 -3.15
CA PHE A 213 0.09 -1.01 -4.30
C PHE A 213 -1.44 -1.17 -4.24
N GLY A 214 -1.97 -1.43 -3.04
CA GLY A 214 -3.41 -1.42 -2.77
C GLY A 214 -4.11 -0.11 -3.18
N LEU A 215 -3.44 1.05 -3.06
CA LEU A 215 -3.99 2.35 -3.50
C LEU A 215 -4.35 2.36 -4.99
N GLN A 216 -3.62 1.65 -5.85
CA GLN A 216 -3.93 1.58 -7.27
C GLN A 216 -5.30 0.92 -7.51
N MET A 217 -5.60 -0.14 -6.76
CA MET A 217 -6.91 -0.79 -6.81
C MET A 217 -8.01 0.14 -6.30
N TYR A 218 -7.72 0.95 -5.27
CA TYR A 218 -8.68 1.93 -4.74
C TYR A 218 -8.97 3.06 -5.71
N LEU A 219 -8.05 3.40 -6.62
CA LEU A 219 -8.28 4.41 -7.65
C LEU A 219 -9.30 3.94 -8.71
N VAL A 220 -9.38 2.64 -8.97
CA VAL A 220 -10.29 2.06 -9.96
C VAL A 220 -11.73 2.02 -9.45
N THR A 221 -11.95 1.69 -8.17
CA THR A 221 -13.28 1.57 -7.54
C THR A 221 -14.20 2.79 -7.80
N PRO A 222 -13.79 4.04 -7.54
CA PRO A 222 -14.62 5.23 -7.78
C PRO A 222 -14.81 5.51 -9.27
N LEU A 223 -13.83 5.22 -10.13
CA LEU A 223 -13.97 5.34 -11.59
C LEU A 223 -15.03 4.38 -12.14
N VAL A 224 -15.10 3.16 -11.62
CA VAL A 224 -16.17 2.20 -11.97
C VAL A 224 -17.53 2.74 -11.55
N GLY A 225 -17.63 3.32 -10.35
CA GLY A 225 -18.86 3.97 -9.88
C GLY A 225 -19.30 5.11 -10.80
N GLN A 226 -18.37 5.96 -11.26
CA GLN A 226 -18.65 7.00 -12.24
C GLN A 226 -19.08 6.46 -13.60
N TYR A 227 -18.39 5.45 -14.10
CA TYR A 227 -18.75 4.82 -15.36
C TYR A 227 -20.18 4.27 -15.30
N GLN A 228 -20.59 3.68 -14.16
CA GLN A 228 -21.97 3.23 -13.98
C GLN A 228 -22.98 4.38 -13.92
N MET A 229 -22.66 5.45 -13.20
CA MET A 229 -23.50 6.66 -13.19
C MET A 229 -23.68 7.23 -14.60
N PHE A 230 -22.58 7.31 -15.37
CA PHE A 230 -22.59 7.77 -16.76
C PHE A 230 -23.35 6.80 -17.68
N ALA A 231 -23.13 5.49 -17.59
CA ALA A 231 -23.84 4.50 -18.39
C ALA A 231 -25.34 4.54 -18.14
N ARG A 232 -25.76 4.70 -16.87
CA ARG A 232 -27.16 4.89 -16.50
C ARG A 232 -27.72 6.19 -17.10
N PHE A 233 -26.94 7.26 -17.13
CA PHE A 233 -27.32 8.49 -17.79
C PHE A 233 -27.48 8.29 -19.32
N VAL A 234 -26.48 7.72 -20.00
CA VAL A 234 -26.51 7.45 -21.45
C VAL A 234 -27.70 6.57 -21.84
N SER A 235 -28.01 5.54 -21.03
CA SER A 235 -29.17 4.67 -21.30
C SER A 235 -30.52 5.39 -21.25
N LYS A 236 -30.58 6.56 -20.62
CA LYS A 236 -31.78 7.42 -20.54
C LYS A 236 -31.84 8.43 -21.69
N ILE A 237 -30.75 8.63 -22.43
CA ILE A 237 -30.73 9.50 -23.60
C ILE A 237 -31.50 8.82 -24.73
N GLY A 238 -32.57 9.46 -25.21
CA GLY A 238 -33.38 8.97 -26.32
C GLY A 238 -34.42 7.90 -25.93
N ALA A 239 -34.54 7.54 -24.66
CA ALA A 239 -35.63 6.70 -24.17
C ALA A 239 -36.86 7.56 -23.88
N GLU A 240 -38.05 7.15 -24.36
CA GLU A 240 -39.30 7.83 -23.98
C GLU A 240 -39.56 7.58 -22.50
N HIS A 241 -39.42 8.62 -21.69
CA HIS A 241 -39.70 8.58 -20.26
C HIS A 241 -40.97 9.37 -20.01
N ARG A 242 -41.91 8.78 -19.27
CA ARG A 242 -43.13 9.47 -18.85
C ARG A 242 -43.10 9.69 -17.35
N ASP A 243 -43.48 10.87 -16.91
CA ASP A 243 -43.61 11.18 -15.48
C ASP A 243 -44.80 10.42 -14.84
N GLY A 244 -45.02 10.60 -13.53
CA GLY A 244 -46.18 10.02 -12.83
C GLY A 244 -47.54 10.50 -13.33
N SER A 245 -47.55 11.51 -14.21
CA SER A 245 -48.70 12.17 -14.82
C SER A 245 -48.90 11.76 -16.29
N GLY A 246 -47.94 11.02 -16.88
CA GLY A 246 -47.96 10.57 -18.28
C GLY A 246 -47.29 11.52 -19.29
N GLU A 247 -46.70 12.64 -18.85
CA GLU A 247 -46.01 13.61 -19.70
C GLU A 247 -44.64 13.08 -20.16
N ILE A 248 -44.31 13.32 -21.43
CA ILE A 248 -43.02 12.94 -21.99
C ILE A 248 -41.93 13.85 -21.41
N ILE A 249 -40.91 13.22 -20.86
CA ILE A 249 -39.70 13.85 -20.35
C ILE A 249 -38.72 13.96 -21.52
N PHE A 250 -38.33 15.19 -21.87
CA PHE A 250 -37.55 15.45 -23.08
C PHE A 250 -36.04 15.50 -22.82
N TYR A 251 -35.62 15.85 -21.59
CA TYR A 251 -34.20 16.04 -21.28
C TYR A 251 -33.87 15.57 -19.85
N THR A 252 -32.67 15.01 -19.67
CA THR A 252 -32.08 14.72 -18.36
C THR A 252 -30.92 15.67 -18.14
N ASP A 253 -30.97 16.52 -17.11
CA ASP A 253 -29.79 17.27 -16.69
C ASP A 253 -28.78 16.29 -16.08
N VAL A 254 -27.61 16.19 -16.71
CA VAL A 254 -26.52 15.29 -16.31
C VAL A 254 -26.08 15.58 -14.88
N SER A 255 -26.06 16.86 -14.49
CA SER A 255 -25.45 17.32 -13.24
C SER A 255 -26.33 17.07 -12.02
N THR A 256 -27.65 17.16 -12.18
CA THR A 256 -28.65 17.05 -11.11
C THR A 256 -29.44 15.74 -11.17
N GLY A 257 -29.37 15.01 -12.30
CA GLY A 257 -30.15 13.79 -12.52
C GLY A 257 -31.65 14.03 -12.62
N THR A 258 -32.09 15.29 -12.72
CA THR A 258 -33.50 15.65 -12.83
C THR A 258 -33.99 15.53 -14.27
N TYR A 259 -35.21 15.05 -14.37
CA TYR A 259 -35.98 14.98 -15.60
C TYR A 259 -36.79 16.26 -15.72
N LEU A 260 -36.57 17.00 -16.81
CA LEU A 260 -37.38 18.17 -17.12
C LEU A 260 -38.43 17.78 -18.15
N THR A 261 -39.68 18.06 -17.84
CA THR A 261 -40.78 18.00 -18.81
C THR A 261 -40.68 19.20 -19.76
N GLU A 262 -41.36 19.13 -20.91
CA GLU A 262 -41.40 20.21 -21.90
C GLU A 262 -41.81 21.56 -21.28
N SER A 263 -42.78 21.51 -20.36
CA SER A 263 -43.30 22.65 -19.62
C SER A 263 -42.24 23.30 -18.71
N GLN A 264 -41.38 22.50 -18.07
CA GLN A 264 -40.33 22.99 -17.18
C GLN A 264 -39.12 23.58 -17.93
N LEU A 265 -38.89 23.16 -19.17
CA LEU A 265 -37.83 23.72 -20.01
C LEU A 265 -38.12 25.14 -20.51
N LEU A 266 -39.38 25.45 -20.74
CA LEU A 266 -39.83 26.79 -21.15
C LEU A 266 -39.65 27.83 -20.03
N GLU A 267 -39.55 27.41 -18.78
CA GLU A 267 -39.29 28.28 -17.62
C GLU A 267 -37.79 28.52 -17.37
N TYR A 268 -36.92 27.71 -17.97
CA TYR A 268 -35.46 27.80 -17.82
C TYR A 268 -34.80 28.75 -18.84
N TRP A 269 -35.55 29.23 -19.84
CA TRP A 269 -35.14 30.16 -20.89
C TRP A 269 -35.90 31.48 -20.79
#